data_AF-A0A401ZTE2-F1
#
_entry.id   AF-A0A401ZTE2-F1
#
_cell.length_a   1.000
_cell.length_b   1.000
_cell.length_c   1.000
_cell.angle_alpha   90.00
_cell.angle_beta   90.00
_cell.angle_gamma   90.00
#
_symmetry.space_group_name_H-M   'P 1'
#
loop_
_entity.id
_entity.type
_entity.pdbx_description
1 polymer ?
#
loop_
_entity_poly.entity_id
_entity_poly.type
_entity_poly.pdbx_seq_one_letter_code
_entity_poly.pdbx_strand_id
1 'polypeptide(L)'
;MDHIAQQSMQGKAHLYATLEQGISLTTLFGYQTAIWRKHLDLPKAHDVDALCIVTYDTGEVIPCQQDRFYQVGFRPRRTRRHYHDLPRKGQGRVRYQVNSELEGFRKGDVVRVKGTSVKQINSIYSDGYLAFPRVKGELSKARPKDCVLLERGTTMLWQKMAE
;
A
#
# COMPACT_ATOMS: atom_id res chain seq x y z
N MET A 1 -4.77 19.11 27.31
CA MET A 1 -3.59 18.53 26.62
C MET A 1 -4.09 17.47 25.66
N ASP A 2 -3.56 17.44 24.44
CA ASP A 2 -4.21 16.84 23.27
C ASP A 2 -4.11 15.30 23.26
N HIS A 3 -5.22 14.61 23.57
CA HIS A 3 -5.31 13.15 23.65
C HIS A 3 -4.85 12.44 22.35
N ILE A 4 -4.99 13.11 21.20
CA ILE A 4 -4.59 12.58 19.88
C ILE A 4 -3.05 12.55 19.74
N ALA A 5 -2.37 13.55 20.28
CA ALA A 5 -0.90 13.59 20.29
C ALA A 5 -0.33 12.49 21.19
N GLN A 6 -0.95 12.23 22.35
CA GLN A 6 -0.55 11.15 23.26
C GLN A 6 -0.73 9.75 22.65
N GLN A 7 -1.85 9.48 21.96
CA GLN A 7 -2.07 8.19 21.29
C GLN A 7 -1.09 7.96 20.13
N SER A 8 -0.76 9.01 19.37
CA SER A 8 0.22 8.93 18.28
C SER A 8 1.64 8.61 18.80
N MET A 9 2.00 9.10 19.99
CA MET A 9 3.26 8.80 20.64
C MET A 9 3.32 7.34 21.16
N GLN A 10 2.21 6.79 21.66
CA GLN A 10 2.14 5.39 22.09
C GLN A 10 2.37 4.41 20.93
N GLY A 11 1.78 4.68 19.76
CA GLY A 11 1.98 3.84 18.57
C GLY A 11 3.44 3.81 18.10
N LYS A 12 4.14 4.96 18.15
CA LYS A 12 5.56 5.04 17.81
C LYS A 12 6.44 4.30 18.83
N ALA A 13 6.16 4.46 20.12
CA ALA A 13 6.91 3.78 21.17
C ALA A 13 6.85 2.25 21.03
N HIS A 14 5.66 1.70 20.75
CA HIS A 14 5.50 0.26 20.53
C HIS A 14 6.25 -0.23 19.27
N LEU A 15 6.19 0.55 18.18
CA LEU A 15 6.93 0.23 16.97
C LEU A 15 8.45 0.20 17.22
N TYR A 16 8.99 1.23 17.88
CA TYR A 16 10.42 1.31 18.20
C TYR A 16 10.85 0.16 19.11
N ALA A 17 10.11 -0.11 20.18
CA ALA A 17 10.40 -1.23 21.08
C ALA A 17 10.35 -2.59 20.37
N THR A 18 9.50 -2.76 19.35
CA THR A 18 9.44 -3.98 18.54
C THR A 18 10.65 -4.10 17.61
N LEU A 19 11.09 -2.99 16.99
CA LEU A 19 12.26 -2.98 16.12
C LEU A 19 13.56 -3.21 16.91
N GLU A 20 13.69 -2.60 18.09
CA GLU A 20 14.86 -2.73 18.97
C GLU A 20 15.10 -4.17 19.47
N GLN A 21 14.12 -5.07 19.39
CA GLN A 21 14.29 -6.47 19.75
C GLN A 21 15.23 -7.25 18.82
N GLY A 22 15.46 -6.76 17.59
CA GLY A 22 16.25 -7.47 16.59
C GLY A 22 17.26 -6.61 15.83
N ILE A 23 17.17 -5.27 15.93
CA ILE A 23 18.09 -4.34 15.25
C ILE A 23 18.42 -3.15 16.15
N SER A 24 19.62 -2.59 16.00
CA SER A 24 19.95 -1.31 16.62
C SER A 24 19.16 -0.19 15.95
N LEU A 25 18.43 0.59 16.74
CA LEU A 25 17.63 1.71 16.25
C LEU A 25 18.32 3.03 16.59
N THR A 26 18.62 3.83 15.57
CA THR A 26 19.03 5.23 15.75
C THR A 26 17.90 6.14 15.29
N THR A 27 17.59 7.16 16.08
CA THR A 27 16.59 8.18 15.73
C THR A 27 17.25 9.55 15.65
N LEU A 28 16.92 10.31 14.62
CA LEU A 28 17.35 11.70 14.47
C LEU A 28 16.17 12.66 14.54
N PHE A 29 16.43 13.85 15.06
CA PHE A 29 15.48 14.95 14.99
C PHE A 29 15.50 15.62 13.63
N GLY A 30 14.36 16.16 13.20
CA GLY A 30 14.24 16.83 11.91
C GLY A 30 15.15 18.05 11.74
N TYR A 31 15.59 18.69 12.83
CA TYR A 31 16.56 19.78 12.73
C TYR A 31 17.97 19.26 12.38
N GLN A 32 18.34 18.05 12.84
CA GLN A 32 19.64 17.45 12.55
C GLN A 32 19.75 17.10 11.07
N THR A 33 18.71 16.48 10.51
CA THR A 33 18.64 16.18 9.07
C THR A 33 18.64 17.47 8.26
N ALA A 34 17.95 18.52 8.72
CA ALA A 34 17.94 19.81 8.03
C ALA A 34 19.31 20.52 8.00
N ILE A 35 20.10 20.42 9.07
CA ILE A 35 21.48 20.96 9.12
C ILE A 35 22.37 20.17 8.18
N TRP A 36 22.32 18.83 8.26
CA TRP A 36 23.15 17.95 7.43
C TRP A 36 22.85 18.12 5.95
N ARG A 37 21.56 18.18 5.58
CA ARG A 37 21.11 18.45 4.22
C ARG A 37 21.67 19.78 3.68
N LYS A 38 21.67 20.84 4.49
CA LYS A 38 22.23 22.15 4.09
C LYS A 38 23.75 22.11 3.96
N HIS A 39 24.43 21.36 4.82
CA HIS A 39 25.88 21.15 4.74
C HIS A 39 26.29 20.47 3.43
N LEU A 40 25.46 19.53 2.95
CA LEU A 40 25.67 18.80 1.70
C LEU A 40 25.07 19.49 0.46
N ASP A 41 24.50 20.70 0.61
CA ASP A 41 23.80 21.44 -0.45
C ASP A 41 22.70 20.63 -1.17
N LEU A 42 21.97 19.80 -0.41
CA LEU A 42 20.92 18.93 -0.96
C LEU A 42 19.52 19.59 -0.93
N PRO A 43 18.66 19.32 -1.93
CA PRO A 43 17.31 19.89 -2.00
C PRO A 43 16.41 19.34 -0.89
N LYS A 44 15.43 20.14 -0.46
CA LYS A 44 14.45 19.72 0.55
C LYS A 44 13.46 18.73 -0.07
N ALA A 45 13.63 17.44 0.20
CA ALA A 45 12.73 16.38 -0.24
C ALA A 45 12.79 15.19 0.74
N HIS A 46 11.72 14.38 0.79
CA HIS A 46 11.58 13.31 1.78
C HIS A 46 12.59 12.17 1.60
N ASP A 47 12.95 11.88 0.36
CA ASP A 47 13.99 10.94 -0.04
C ASP A 47 15.38 11.42 0.39
N VAL A 48 15.68 12.71 0.22
CA VAL A 48 16.91 13.35 0.71
C VAL A 48 16.98 13.30 2.23
N ASP A 49 15.88 13.55 2.93
CA ASP A 49 15.83 13.44 4.40
C ASP A 49 16.15 12.00 4.84
N ALA A 50 15.67 10.98 4.12
CA ALA A 50 15.98 9.58 4.41
C ALA A 50 17.47 9.26 4.19
N LEU A 51 18.07 9.78 3.11
CA LEU A 51 19.50 9.66 2.87
C LEU A 51 20.31 10.30 4.01
N CYS A 52 19.90 11.50 4.43
CA CYS A 52 20.53 12.21 5.54
C CYS A 52 20.44 11.42 6.84
N ILE A 53 19.36 10.65 7.07
CA ILE A 53 19.25 9.79 8.26
C ILE A 53 20.28 8.67 8.22
N VAL A 54 20.43 8.00 7.07
CA VAL A 54 21.32 6.84 6.93
C VAL A 54 22.79 7.25 7.03
N THR A 55 23.17 8.43 6.51
CA THR A 55 24.57 8.86 6.47
C THR A 55 24.99 9.76 7.63
N TYR A 56 24.07 10.12 8.54
CA TYR A 56 24.36 11.08 9.61
C TYR A 56 25.51 10.64 10.51
N ASP A 57 25.49 9.38 10.96
CA ASP A 57 26.48 8.86 11.90
C ASP A 57 27.83 8.55 11.22
N THR A 58 27.80 8.18 9.93
CA THR A 58 29.02 7.83 9.18
C THR A 58 29.68 9.05 8.55
N GLY A 59 28.94 10.15 8.37
CA GLY A 59 29.39 11.32 7.62
C GLY A 59 29.56 11.06 6.12
N GLU A 60 29.07 9.92 5.61
CA GLU A 60 29.24 9.54 4.22
C GLU A 60 28.46 10.48 3.29
N VAL A 61 29.13 10.97 2.24
CA VAL A 61 28.51 11.81 1.22
C VAL A 61 28.12 10.93 0.04
N ILE A 62 26.85 10.56 0.00
CA ILE A 62 26.29 9.74 -1.08
C ILE A 62 25.61 10.66 -2.11
N PRO A 63 25.97 10.57 -3.41
CA PRO A 63 25.27 11.30 -4.45
C PRO A 63 23.79 10.90 -4.50
N CYS A 64 22.88 11.87 -4.55
CA CYS A 64 21.45 11.60 -4.69
C CYS A 64 21.15 11.14 -6.13
N GLN A 65 21.10 9.83 -6.35
CA GLN A 65 20.81 9.19 -7.64
C GLN A 65 19.31 8.90 -7.76
N GLN A 66 18.53 9.94 -8.07
CA GLN A 66 17.06 9.84 -8.19
C GLN A 66 16.61 8.83 -9.26
N ASP A 67 17.44 8.57 -10.26
CA ASP A 67 17.22 7.57 -11.32
C ASP A 67 17.13 6.12 -10.78
N ARG A 68 17.59 5.89 -9.56
CA ARG A 68 17.54 4.59 -8.87
C ARG A 68 16.39 4.47 -7.89
N PHE A 69 15.52 5.48 -7.79
CA PHE A 69 14.48 5.49 -6.79
C PHE A 69 13.25 4.71 -7.25
N TYR A 70 12.68 3.95 -6.32
CA TYR A 70 11.46 3.19 -6.53
C TYR A 70 10.37 3.71 -5.60
N GLN A 71 9.19 3.97 -6.15
CA GLN A 71 7.99 4.11 -5.35
C GLN A 71 7.49 2.72 -4.98
N VAL A 72 7.43 2.45 -3.68
CA VAL A 72 6.85 1.21 -3.15
C VAL A 72 5.40 1.48 -2.74
N GLY A 73 4.47 0.89 -3.48
CA GLY A 73 3.05 0.90 -3.16
C GLY A 73 2.61 -0.42 -2.54
N PHE A 74 1.49 -0.39 -1.80
CA PHE A 74 0.87 -1.60 -1.26
C PHE A 74 -0.56 -1.76 -1.77
N ARG A 75 -0.88 -2.92 -2.34
CA ARG A 75 -2.25 -3.32 -2.64
C ARG A 75 -2.89 -3.89 -1.37
N PRO A 76 -3.94 -3.27 -0.82
CA PRO A 76 -4.56 -3.78 0.41
C PRO A 76 -5.16 -5.16 0.16
N ARG A 77 -4.71 -6.17 0.92
CA ARG A 77 -5.24 -7.55 0.89
C ARG A 77 -6.68 -7.62 1.41
N ARG A 78 -7.04 -6.77 2.38
CA ARG A 78 -8.41 -6.64 2.87
C ARG A 78 -9.12 -5.52 2.12
N THR A 79 -10.17 -5.86 1.41
CA THR A 79 -10.96 -4.90 0.62
C THR A 79 -11.94 -4.11 1.48
N ARG A 80 -12.37 -4.60 2.65
CA ARG A 80 -13.19 -3.86 3.65
C ARG A 80 -12.98 -4.34 5.10
N ARG A 81 -13.24 -3.44 6.06
CA ARG A 81 -13.26 -3.70 7.53
C ARG A 81 -14.67 -3.92 8.09
N HIS A 82 -15.72 -3.82 7.27
CA HIS A 82 -17.10 -4.03 7.70
C HIS A 82 -17.44 -5.53 7.78
N TYR A 83 -17.87 -5.97 8.96
CA TYR A 83 -18.25 -7.37 9.23
C TYR A 83 -19.68 -7.71 8.81
N HIS A 84 -20.53 -6.69 8.64
CA HIS A 84 -21.96 -6.85 8.36
C HIS A 84 -22.40 -6.03 7.15
N ASP A 85 -23.38 -6.59 6.42
CA ASP A 85 -24.04 -5.99 5.27
C ASP A 85 -25.22 -5.11 5.70
N LEU A 86 -25.89 -4.44 4.75
CA LEU A 86 -27.13 -3.73 5.03
C LEU A 86 -28.21 -4.68 5.60
N PRO A 87 -29.14 -4.19 6.45
CA PRO A 87 -30.23 -5.00 6.96
C PRO A 87 -31.05 -5.63 5.83
N ARG A 88 -31.30 -6.93 5.91
CA ARG A 88 -32.18 -7.66 4.99
C ARG A 88 -33.55 -7.87 5.63
N LYS A 89 -34.60 -7.79 4.80
CA LYS A 89 -35.99 -7.95 5.27
C LYS A 89 -36.15 -9.30 5.98
N GLY A 90 -36.59 -9.28 7.24
CA GLY A 90 -36.80 -10.47 8.07
C GLY A 90 -35.54 -11.09 8.71
N GLN A 91 -34.34 -10.58 8.43
CA GLN A 91 -33.08 -11.15 8.94
C GLN A 91 -32.20 -10.13 9.68
N GLY A 92 -32.53 -8.84 9.62
CA GLY A 92 -31.70 -7.78 10.21
C GLY A 92 -30.35 -7.67 9.50
N ARG A 93 -29.33 -7.18 10.20
CA ARG A 93 -27.97 -7.07 9.64
C ARG A 93 -27.33 -8.44 9.53
N VAL A 94 -27.00 -8.86 8.31
CA VAL A 94 -26.36 -10.15 8.04
C VAL A 94 -24.85 -10.02 7.94
N ARG A 95 -24.11 -11.10 8.18
CA ARG A 95 -22.65 -11.13 8.01
C ARG A 95 -22.31 -10.89 6.53
N TYR A 96 -21.30 -10.07 6.29
CA TYR A 96 -20.84 -9.77 4.94
C TYR A 96 -20.14 -11.00 4.35
N GLN A 97 -20.70 -11.56 3.27
CA GLN A 97 -20.26 -12.84 2.68
C GLN A 97 -19.53 -12.71 1.34
N VAL A 98 -19.22 -11.50 0.86
CA VAL A 98 -18.61 -11.34 -0.47
C VAL A 98 -17.35 -12.20 -0.65
N ASN A 99 -16.54 -12.43 0.39
CA ASN A 99 -15.36 -13.29 0.29
C ASN A 99 -15.63 -14.72 -0.21
N SER A 100 -16.79 -15.33 0.06
CA SER A 100 -17.12 -16.66 -0.49
C SER A 100 -17.47 -16.59 -1.97
N GLU A 101 -18.08 -15.48 -2.41
CA GLU A 101 -18.48 -15.26 -3.80
C GLU A 101 -17.27 -14.94 -4.71
N LEU A 102 -16.13 -14.58 -4.14
CA LEU A 102 -14.93 -14.20 -4.88
C LEU A 102 -14.10 -15.39 -5.38
N GLU A 103 -14.44 -16.63 -5.05
CA GLU A 103 -13.69 -17.82 -5.51
C GLU A 103 -12.16 -17.70 -5.30
N GLY A 104 -11.73 -16.95 -4.28
CA GLY A 104 -10.31 -16.73 -3.96
C GLY A 104 -9.60 -15.61 -4.75
N PHE A 105 -10.31 -14.87 -5.62
CA PHE A 105 -9.77 -13.68 -6.29
C PHE A 105 -9.47 -12.52 -5.32
N ARG A 106 -8.48 -11.72 -5.69
CA ARG A 106 -7.86 -10.65 -4.90
C ARG A 106 -7.53 -9.46 -5.81
N LYS A 107 -7.35 -8.30 -5.21
CA LYS A 107 -6.82 -7.13 -5.93
C LYS A 107 -5.41 -7.42 -6.44
N GLY A 108 -5.14 -7.02 -7.68
CA GLY A 108 -3.85 -7.17 -8.37
C GLY A 108 -3.74 -8.41 -9.25
N ASP A 109 -4.67 -9.36 -9.13
CA ASP A 109 -4.66 -10.55 -9.97
C ASP A 109 -4.85 -10.22 -11.45
N VAL A 110 -4.20 -10.99 -12.31
CA VAL A 110 -4.42 -10.95 -13.74
C VAL A 110 -5.34 -12.11 -14.12
N VAL A 111 -6.45 -11.79 -14.77
CA VAL A 111 -7.49 -12.74 -15.15
C VAL A 111 -7.80 -12.64 -16.64
N ARG A 112 -8.20 -13.77 -17.22
CA ARG A 112 -8.87 -13.80 -18.53
C ARG A 112 -10.37 -13.73 -18.30
N VAL A 113 -11.01 -12.72 -18.87
CA VAL A 113 -12.45 -12.48 -18.73
C VAL A 113 -13.16 -13.00 -19.99
N LYS A 114 -14.15 -13.87 -19.81
CA LYS A 114 -14.98 -14.45 -20.89
C LYS A 114 -14.16 -15.03 -22.06
N GLY A 115 -12.98 -15.57 -21.76
CA GLY A 115 -12.09 -16.20 -22.76
C GLY A 115 -11.35 -15.24 -23.70
N THR A 116 -11.56 -13.93 -23.64
CA THR A 116 -11.06 -12.98 -24.66
C THR A 116 -10.13 -11.91 -24.11
N SER A 117 -10.49 -11.27 -22.99
CA SER A 117 -9.76 -10.10 -22.50
C SER A 117 -8.90 -10.42 -21.28
N VAL A 118 -7.62 -10.03 -21.33
CA VAL A 118 -6.73 -10.10 -20.16
C VAL A 118 -6.86 -8.80 -19.37
N LYS A 119 -7.24 -8.89 -18.10
CA LYS A 119 -7.48 -7.75 -17.21
C LYS A 119 -6.83 -7.94 -15.85
N GLN A 120 -6.41 -6.85 -15.22
CA GLN A 120 -6.02 -6.84 -13.82
C GLN A 120 -7.17 -6.41 -12.93
N ILE A 121 -7.43 -7.17 -11.86
CA ILE A 121 -8.43 -6.82 -10.84
C ILE A 121 -7.92 -5.60 -10.07
N ASN A 122 -8.54 -4.43 -10.30
CA ASN A 122 -8.19 -3.20 -9.58
C ASN A 122 -9.02 -3.06 -8.29
N SER A 123 -10.27 -3.50 -8.32
CA SER A 123 -11.17 -3.45 -7.18
C SER A 123 -12.13 -4.61 -7.13
N ILE A 124 -12.68 -4.83 -5.94
CA ILE A 124 -13.71 -5.83 -5.69
C ILE A 124 -14.87 -5.09 -5.05
N TYR A 125 -16.00 -5.12 -5.72
CA TYR A 125 -17.19 -4.41 -5.28
C TYR A 125 -18.00 -5.23 -4.29
N SER A 126 -18.87 -4.54 -3.55
CA SER A 126 -19.70 -5.18 -2.52
C SER A 126 -20.82 -6.04 -3.07
N ASP A 127 -21.09 -5.94 -4.37
CA ASP A 127 -22.01 -6.80 -5.11
C ASP A 127 -21.33 -8.08 -5.66
N GLY A 128 -20.05 -8.30 -5.30
CA GLY A 128 -19.28 -9.47 -5.72
C GLY A 128 -18.65 -9.36 -7.11
N TYR A 129 -18.72 -8.20 -7.77
CA TYR A 129 -18.04 -8.00 -9.06
C TYR A 129 -16.54 -7.70 -8.89
N LEU A 130 -15.76 -8.26 -9.81
CA LEU A 130 -14.36 -7.91 -10.03
C LEU A 130 -14.33 -6.71 -10.98
N ALA A 131 -13.71 -5.61 -10.54
CA ALA A 131 -13.63 -4.36 -11.28
C ALA A 131 -12.23 -4.16 -11.87
N PHE A 132 -12.19 -3.70 -13.12
CA PHE A 132 -10.98 -3.53 -13.91
C PHE A 132 -10.77 -2.05 -14.25
N PRO A 133 -9.55 -1.64 -14.62
CA PRO A 133 -9.33 -0.32 -15.21
C PRO A 133 -10.23 -0.09 -16.42
N ARG A 134 -10.79 1.11 -16.53
CA ARG A 134 -11.66 1.47 -17.65
C ARG A 134 -10.81 1.67 -18.89
N VAL A 135 -11.04 0.84 -19.89
CA VAL A 135 -10.50 0.99 -21.24
C VAL A 135 -11.68 1.09 -22.20
N LYS A 136 -11.66 2.07 -23.10
CA LYS A 136 -12.77 2.31 -24.03
C LYS A 136 -13.01 1.07 -24.89
N GLY A 137 -14.25 0.59 -24.93
CA GLY A 137 -14.62 -0.62 -25.68
C GLY A 137 -14.47 -1.94 -24.93
N GLU A 138 -13.91 -1.93 -23.72
CA GLU A 138 -13.72 -3.15 -22.92
C GLU A 138 -14.62 -3.21 -21.68
N LEU A 139 -14.85 -4.42 -21.18
CA LEU A 139 -15.58 -4.63 -19.94
C LEU A 139 -14.84 -3.98 -18.76
N SER A 140 -15.57 -3.19 -17.98
CA SER A 140 -15.06 -2.52 -16.78
C SER A 140 -15.26 -3.33 -15.50
N LYS A 141 -16.08 -4.38 -15.54
CA LYS A 141 -16.30 -5.34 -14.45
C LYS A 141 -16.83 -6.68 -14.94
N ALA A 142 -16.60 -7.75 -14.19
CA ALA A 142 -17.14 -9.10 -14.44
C ALA A 142 -17.42 -9.86 -13.14
N ARG A 143 -18.20 -10.94 -13.24
CA ARG A 143 -18.39 -11.87 -12.10
C ARG A 143 -17.17 -12.81 -12.00
N PRO A 144 -16.81 -13.28 -10.78
CA PRO A 144 -15.76 -14.26 -10.56
C PRO A 144 -15.82 -15.49 -11.49
N LYS A 145 -17.01 -16.10 -11.63
CA LYS A 145 -17.26 -17.24 -12.54
C LYS A 145 -16.92 -17.00 -14.02
N ASP A 146 -16.92 -15.73 -14.46
CA ASP A 146 -16.59 -15.36 -15.85
C ASP A 146 -15.08 -15.10 -16.02
N CYS A 147 -14.30 -15.27 -14.97
CA CYS A 147 -12.88 -14.95 -14.90
C CYS A 147 -12.06 -16.22 -14.65
N VAL A 148 -10.98 -16.39 -15.40
CA VAL A 148 -9.97 -17.44 -15.16
C VAL A 148 -8.71 -16.77 -14.66
N LEU A 149 -8.18 -17.22 -13.53
CA LEU A 149 -6.92 -16.72 -13.01
C LEU A 149 -5.78 -17.08 -13.96
N LEU A 150 -5.00 -16.07 -14.37
CA LEU A 150 -3.76 -16.27 -15.12
C LEU A 150 -2.53 -16.07 -14.22
N GLU A 151 -2.55 -15.01 -13.42
CA GLU A 151 -1.43 -14.66 -12.54
C GLU A 151 -1.96 -14.12 -11.21
N ARG A 152 -1.37 -14.60 -10.11
CA ARG A 152 -1.75 -14.17 -8.77
C ARG A 152 -1.01 -12.87 -8.43
N GLY A 153 -1.76 -11.83 -8.11
CA GLY A 153 -1.20 -10.50 -7.88
C GLY A 153 -0.31 -10.42 -6.64
N THR A 154 0.79 -9.67 -6.76
CA THR A 154 1.64 -9.30 -5.62
C THR A 154 0.99 -8.16 -4.81
N THR A 155 1.32 -8.15 -3.52
CA THR A 155 0.85 -7.13 -2.57
C THR A 155 1.72 -5.87 -2.60
N MET A 156 3.03 -6.03 -2.82
CA MET A 156 3.97 -4.92 -2.98
C MET A 156 4.13 -4.59 -4.46
N LEU A 157 4.02 -3.30 -4.79
CA LEU A 157 4.25 -2.77 -6.12
C LEU A 157 5.52 -1.94 -6.09
N TRP A 158 6.41 -2.24 -7.02
CA TRP A 158 7.64 -1.51 -7.22
C TRP A 158 7.49 -0.76 -8.53
N GLN A 159 7.48 0.56 -8.47
CA GLN A 159 7.46 1.41 -9.66
C GLN A 159 8.74 2.23 -9.67
N LYS A 160 9.53 2.10 -10.74
CA LYS A 160 10.68 2.98 -10.95
C LYS A 160 10.15 4.40 -11.15
N MET A 161 10.69 5.37 -10.40
CA MET A 161 10.38 6.77 -10.64
C MET A 161 10.96 7.13 -12.02
N ALA A 162 10.10 7.64 -12.92
CA ALA A 162 10.57 8.13 -14.21
C ALA A 162 11.41 9.40 -14.01
N GLU A 163 12.39 9.62 -14.88
CA GLU A 163 13.13 10.89 -15.01
C GLU A 163 12.18 12.06 -15.31
#